data_AF-A0A5N6SBB2-F1
#
_entry.id   AF-A0A5N6SBB2-F1
#
_cell.length_a   1.000
_cell.length_b   1.000
_cell.length_c   1.000
_cell.angle_alpha   90.00
_cell.angle_beta   90.00
_cell.angle_gamma   90.00
#
_symmetry.space_group_name_H-M   'P 1'
#
loop_
_entity.id
_entity.type
_entity.pdbx_description
1 polymer ?
#
loop_
_entity_poly.entity_id
_entity_poly.type
_entity_poly.pdbx_seq_one_letter_code
_entity_poly.pdbx_strand_id
1 'polypeptide(L)'
;MGAFQLVHDIDEFAGMLGRALNLNYNRHMPSESLLKAASQRIPALASRKDIAHLMHVARRYAHQSVMTLTPPEDRRMVGLCPTCERELWCTDTEIAGQWIVCRCGETLKVTDVQEQHLLTCALAENENTQGTASAVSKLLLANGIKVRRQTIAQWKNRGILVPCGWDSGKPVYRVWAVWKCIVRNS
;
A
#
# COMPACT_ATOMS: atom_id res chain seq x y z
N MET A 1 0.39 -1.12 -2.79
CA MET A 1 1.34 -2.24 -2.56
C MET A 1 0.52 -3.52 -2.43
N GLY A 2 0.77 -4.52 -3.28
CA GLY A 2 -0.01 -5.76 -3.28
C GLY A 2 0.44 -6.73 -2.18
N ALA A 3 -0.40 -7.73 -1.86
CA ALA A 3 -0.10 -8.80 -0.91
C ALA A 3 1.26 -9.50 -1.19
N PHE A 4 1.69 -9.56 -2.46
CA PHE A 4 2.99 -10.10 -2.86
C PHE A 4 4.19 -9.31 -2.31
N GLN A 5 4.12 -7.98 -2.25
CA GLN A 5 5.21 -7.17 -1.69
C GLN A 5 5.34 -7.42 -0.18
N LEU A 6 4.20 -7.49 0.52
CA LEU A 6 4.20 -7.75 1.96
C LEU A 6 4.79 -9.13 2.30
N VAL A 7 4.50 -10.15 1.48
CA VAL A 7 5.10 -11.49 1.64
C VAL A 7 6.62 -11.41 1.46
N HIS A 8 7.10 -10.70 0.42
CA HIS A 8 8.53 -10.51 0.20
C HIS A 8 9.23 -9.79 1.36
N ASP A 9 8.62 -8.72 1.87
CA ASP A 9 9.16 -7.95 3.00
C ASP A 9 9.21 -8.81 4.29
N ILE A 10 8.21 -9.67 4.52
CA ILE A 10 8.20 -10.63 5.64
C ILE A 10 9.31 -11.67 5.48
N ASP A 11 9.54 -12.17 4.28
CA ASP A 11 10.61 -13.14 4.00
C ASP A 11 11.99 -12.53 4.24
N GLU A 12 12.21 -11.29 3.79
CA GLU A 12 13.46 -10.56 4.03
C GLU A 12 13.68 -10.34 5.54
N PHE A 13 12.65 -9.92 6.26
CA PHE A 13 12.71 -9.73 7.71
C PHE A 13 12.99 -11.04 8.46
N ALA A 14 12.36 -12.14 8.07
CA ALA A 14 12.63 -13.47 8.64
C ALA A 14 14.09 -13.89 8.41
N GLY A 15 14.65 -13.62 7.23
CA GLY A 15 16.06 -13.85 6.92
C GLY A 15 17.02 -12.96 7.74
N MET A 16 16.66 -11.70 7.97
CA MET A 16 17.41 -10.82 8.88
C MET A 16 17.41 -11.37 10.32
N LEU A 17 16.26 -11.81 10.82
CA LEU A 17 16.15 -12.43 12.15
C LEU A 17 16.96 -13.72 12.26
N GLY A 18 16.95 -14.57 11.22
CA GLY A 18 17.76 -15.78 11.15
C GLY A 18 19.25 -15.52 11.29
N ARG A 19 19.76 -14.52 10.55
CA ARG A 19 21.16 -14.05 10.67
C ARG A 19 21.45 -13.46 12.04
N ALA A 20 20.54 -12.62 12.53
CA ALA A 20 20.66 -11.96 13.82
C ALA A 20 20.80 -12.95 14.99
N LEU A 21 20.10 -14.06 14.94
CA LEU A 21 20.06 -15.05 16.03
C LEU A 21 21.03 -16.23 15.84
N ASN A 22 21.87 -16.20 14.80
CA ASN A 22 22.72 -17.32 14.38
C ASN A 22 21.91 -18.63 14.33
N LEU A 23 20.71 -18.57 13.74
CA LEU A 23 19.92 -19.77 13.49
C LEU A 23 20.59 -20.55 12.36
N ASN A 24 20.62 -21.88 12.47
CA ASN A 24 21.00 -22.72 11.33
C ASN A 24 19.86 -22.67 10.32
N TYR A 25 19.97 -21.79 9.32
CA TYR A 25 18.98 -21.65 8.26
C TYR A 25 19.57 -21.98 6.89
N ASN A 26 18.74 -22.60 6.04
CA ASN A 26 19.00 -22.79 4.62
C ASN A 26 18.18 -21.75 3.84
N ARG A 27 18.65 -21.29 2.67
CA ARG A 27 17.94 -20.30 1.82
C ARG A 27 16.53 -20.73 1.40
N HIS A 28 16.23 -22.03 1.49
CA HIS A 28 14.91 -22.59 1.19
C HIS A 28 14.00 -22.74 2.41
N MET A 29 14.42 -22.31 3.60
CA MET A 29 13.60 -22.41 4.80
C MET A 29 12.46 -21.38 4.74
N PRO A 30 11.19 -21.80 4.94
CA PRO A 30 10.06 -20.87 4.91
C PRO A 30 10.15 -19.88 6.07
N SER A 31 9.69 -18.65 5.84
CA SER A 31 9.71 -17.55 6.81
C SER A 31 8.98 -17.90 8.10
N GLU A 32 7.90 -18.68 8.05
CA GLU A 32 7.20 -19.16 9.23
C GLU A 32 8.11 -19.94 10.19
N SER A 33 8.94 -20.85 9.66
CA SER A 33 9.89 -21.65 10.46
C SER A 33 10.96 -20.77 11.11
N LEU A 34 11.44 -19.76 10.39
CA LEU A 34 12.41 -18.80 10.91
C LEU A 34 11.82 -17.92 12.00
N LEU A 35 10.60 -17.41 11.80
CA LEU A 35 9.87 -16.62 12.78
C LEU A 35 9.56 -17.44 14.04
N LYS A 36 9.19 -18.72 13.89
CA LYS A 36 8.98 -19.65 15.00
C LYS A 36 10.27 -19.94 15.78
N ALA A 37 11.38 -20.17 15.09
CA ALA A 37 12.67 -20.37 15.75
C ALA A 37 13.15 -19.08 16.45
N ALA A 38 12.88 -17.92 15.86
CA ALA A 38 13.19 -16.62 16.46
C ALA A 38 12.36 -16.35 17.72
N SER A 39 11.06 -16.68 17.72
CA SER A 39 10.18 -16.49 18.89
C SER A 39 10.58 -17.38 20.08
N GLN A 40 11.24 -18.51 19.84
CA GLN A 40 11.80 -19.35 20.91
C GLN A 40 13.07 -18.75 21.55
N ARG A 41 13.68 -17.75 20.92
CA ARG A 41 14.90 -17.08 21.38
C ARG A 41 14.66 -15.62 21.78
N ILE A 42 13.45 -15.30 22.24
CA ILE A 42 13.08 -13.94 22.69
C ILE A 42 14.10 -13.32 23.67
N PRO A 43 14.64 -14.03 24.67
CA PRO A 43 15.64 -13.44 25.57
C PRO A 43 16.91 -12.97 24.83
N ALA A 44 17.39 -13.73 23.85
CA ALA A 44 18.56 -13.37 23.06
C ALA A 44 18.26 -12.20 22.11
N LEU A 45 17.05 -12.13 21.56
CA LEU A 45 16.54 -10.98 20.81
C LEU A 45 16.50 -9.72 21.67
N ALA A 46 15.93 -9.82 22.88
CA ALA A 46 15.79 -8.72 23.83
C ALA A 46 17.14 -8.09 24.23
N SER A 47 18.20 -8.90 24.28
CA SER A 47 19.55 -8.42 24.59
C SER A 47 20.28 -7.72 23.44
N ARG A 48 19.71 -7.67 22.24
CA ARG A 48 20.38 -7.05 21.08
C ARG A 48 20.31 -5.53 21.13
N LYS A 49 21.37 -4.89 20.63
CA LYS A 49 21.45 -3.42 20.51
C LYS A 49 20.40 -2.84 19.56
N ASP A 50 19.99 -3.59 18.53
CA ASP A 50 19.05 -3.15 17.48
C ASP A 50 17.60 -3.64 17.72
N ILE A 51 17.28 -4.17 18.91
CA ILE A 51 15.96 -4.75 19.20
C ILE A 51 14.81 -3.75 18.98
N ALA A 52 15.01 -2.48 19.32
CA ALA A 52 13.99 -1.45 19.13
C ALA A 52 13.62 -1.30 17.64
N HIS A 53 14.60 -1.40 16.74
CA HIS A 53 14.38 -1.35 15.30
C HIS A 53 13.68 -2.63 14.81
N LEU A 54 14.16 -3.81 15.20
CA LEU A 54 13.53 -5.08 14.83
C LEU A 54 12.08 -5.18 15.31
N MET A 55 11.78 -4.72 16.52
CA MET A 55 10.41 -4.65 17.04
C MET A 55 9.54 -3.65 16.27
N HIS A 56 10.10 -2.52 15.86
CA HIS A 56 9.38 -1.55 15.04
C HIS A 56 8.99 -2.15 13.68
N VAL A 57 9.94 -2.82 13.01
CA VAL A 57 9.72 -3.50 11.73
C VAL A 57 8.70 -4.64 11.86
N ALA A 58 8.84 -5.49 12.89
CA ALA A 58 7.87 -6.56 13.16
C ALA A 58 6.44 -6.03 13.38
N ARG A 59 6.29 -4.97 14.19
CA ARG A 59 4.99 -4.33 14.43
C ARG A 59 4.41 -3.72 13.17
N ARG A 60 5.25 -3.13 12.30
CA ARG A 60 4.84 -2.58 11.00
C ARG A 60 4.24 -3.70 10.15
N TYR A 61 4.97 -4.79 9.90
CA TYR A 61 4.49 -5.88 9.05
C TYR A 61 3.27 -6.59 9.63
N ALA A 62 3.22 -6.83 10.94
CA ALA A 62 2.04 -7.40 11.59
C ALA A 62 0.79 -6.53 11.38
N HIS A 63 0.93 -5.22 11.54
CA HIS A 63 -0.16 -4.27 11.28
C HIS A 63 -0.58 -4.29 9.80
N GLN A 64 0.38 -4.29 8.87
CA GLN A 64 0.09 -4.36 7.43
C GLN A 64 -0.65 -5.65 7.06
N SER A 65 -0.25 -6.79 7.62
CA SER A 65 -0.92 -8.08 7.40
C SER A 65 -2.37 -8.05 7.87
N VAL A 66 -2.63 -7.54 9.08
CA VAL A 66 -4.00 -7.39 9.60
C VAL A 66 -4.83 -6.49 8.70
N MET A 67 -4.27 -5.35 8.29
CA MET A 67 -4.99 -4.39 7.45
C MET A 67 -5.22 -4.89 6.02
N THR A 68 -4.35 -5.78 5.51
CA THR A 68 -4.51 -6.39 4.19
C THR A 68 -5.55 -7.50 4.22
N LEU A 69 -5.55 -8.35 5.25
CA LEU A 69 -6.46 -9.48 5.39
C LEU A 69 -7.86 -9.06 5.85
N THR A 70 -7.91 -8.10 6.76
CA THR A 70 -9.12 -7.60 7.40
C THR A 70 -9.08 -6.07 7.48
N PRO A 71 -9.20 -5.38 6.34
CA PRO A 71 -9.25 -3.92 6.34
C PRO A 71 -10.50 -3.45 7.13
N PRO A 72 -10.38 -2.40 7.95
CA PRO A 72 -11.53 -1.82 8.64
C PRO A 72 -12.55 -1.31 7.60
N GLU A 73 -13.83 -1.62 7.79
CA GLU A 73 -14.87 -1.27 6.81
C GLU A 73 -14.99 0.25 6.59
N ASP A 74 -14.77 1.02 7.67
CA ASP A 74 -14.89 2.48 7.77
C ASP A 74 -13.63 3.24 7.38
N ARG A 75 -12.52 2.55 7.10
CA ARG A 75 -11.24 3.17 6.74
C ARG A 75 -10.75 2.74 5.37
N ARG A 76 -9.98 3.63 4.75
CA ARG A 76 -9.31 3.40 3.48
C ARG A 76 -7.84 3.76 3.62
N MET A 77 -6.97 2.90 3.10
CA MET A 77 -5.55 3.20 2.98
C MET A 77 -5.40 4.29 1.91
N VAL A 78 -4.82 5.43 2.29
CA VAL A 78 -4.62 6.56 1.37
C VAL A 78 -3.17 6.68 0.89
N GLY A 79 -2.22 6.14 1.66
CA GLY A 79 -0.81 6.13 1.30
C GLY A 79 0.10 5.92 2.50
N LEU A 80 1.39 6.23 2.32
CA LEU A 80 2.38 6.23 3.40
C LEU A 80 2.69 7.67 3.81
N CYS A 81 2.95 7.89 5.09
CA CYS A 81 3.51 9.15 5.58
C CYS A 81 4.92 9.33 5.01
N PRO A 82 5.25 10.48 4.39
CA PRO A 82 6.59 10.72 3.83
C PRO A 82 7.68 10.83 4.90
N THR A 83 7.31 11.18 6.15
CA THR A 83 8.25 11.39 7.25
C THR A 83 8.59 10.10 7.99
N CYS A 84 7.59 9.27 8.30
CA CYS A 84 7.76 8.07 9.12
C CYS A 84 7.37 6.77 8.41
N GLU A 85 7.01 6.85 7.14
CA GLU A 85 6.63 5.72 6.26
C GLU A 85 5.48 4.84 6.77
N ARG A 86 4.74 5.32 7.78
CA ARG A 86 3.58 4.61 8.31
C ARG A 86 2.42 4.72 7.34
N GLU A 87 1.68 3.63 7.17
CA GLU A 87 0.41 3.66 6.45
C GLU A 87 -0.58 4.62 7.10
N LEU A 88 -1.20 5.42 6.25
CA LEU A 88 -2.24 6.35 6.61
C LEU A 88 -3.58 5.74 6.20
N TRP A 89 -4.41 5.53 7.20
CA TRP A 89 -5.74 4.95 7.09
C TRP A 89 -6.75 6.01 7.50
N CYS A 90 -7.46 6.55 6.52
CA CYS A 90 -8.44 7.62 6.73
C CYS A 90 -9.86 7.06 6.74
N THR A 91 -10.68 7.64 7.59
CA THR A 91 -12.15 7.55 7.51
C THR A 91 -12.68 8.39 6.35
N ASP A 92 -13.92 8.12 5.92
CA ASP A 92 -14.59 8.90 4.88
C ASP A 92 -14.71 10.40 5.23
N THR A 93 -14.81 10.74 6.52
CA THR A 93 -14.84 12.13 7.02
C THR A 93 -13.48 12.80 6.92
N GLU A 94 -12.39 12.10 7.24
CA GLU A 94 -11.02 12.62 7.07
C GLU A 94 -10.67 12.80 5.59
N ILE A 95 -11.13 11.90 4.72
CA ILE A 95 -10.98 12.05 3.27
C ILE A 95 -11.75 13.28 2.78
N ALA A 96 -12.99 13.49 3.24
CA ALA A 96 -13.77 14.67 2.90
C ALA A 96 -13.14 15.97 3.46
N GLY A 97 -12.56 15.90 4.65
CA GLY A 97 -11.84 16.99 5.29
C GLY A 97 -10.46 17.30 4.70
N GLN A 98 -9.95 16.44 3.81
CA GLN A 98 -8.69 16.59 3.06
C GLN A 98 -7.40 16.61 3.91
N TRP A 99 -7.49 16.45 5.21
CA TRP A 99 -6.34 16.49 6.13
C TRP A 99 -6.35 15.30 7.07
N ILE A 100 -5.17 14.76 7.36
CA ILE A 100 -4.94 13.72 8.36
C ILE A 100 -3.70 14.05 9.19
N VAL A 101 -3.78 13.76 10.48
CA VAL A 101 -2.62 13.84 11.38
C VAL A 101 -2.01 12.44 11.52
N CYS A 102 -0.76 12.31 11.09
CA CYS A 102 -0.01 11.08 11.30
C CYS A 102 0.36 10.94 12.79
N ARG A 103 0.55 9.70 13.26
CA ARG A 103 1.02 9.44 14.63
C ARG A 103 2.42 10.00 14.93
N CYS A 104 3.21 10.36 13.91
CA CYS A 104 4.47 11.07 14.12
C CYS A 104 4.29 12.57 14.40
N GLY A 105 3.05 13.07 14.41
CA GLY A 105 2.71 14.48 14.65
C GLY A 105 2.54 15.30 13.37
N GLU A 106 2.90 14.76 12.21
CA GLU A 106 2.83 15.47 10.93
C GLU A 106 1.38 15.62 10.45
N THR A 107 1.00 16.84 10.02
CA THR A 107 -0.31 17.09 9.42
C THR A 107 -0.17 17.07 7.91
N LEU A 108 -0.84 16.12 7.27
CA LEU A 108 -0.67 15.84 5.85
C LEU A 108 -1.97 16.06 5.11
N LYS A 109 -1.86 16.62 3.91
CA LYS A 109 -2.97 16.70 2.99
C LYS A 109 -3.20 15.32 2.36
N VAL A 110 -4.42 14.81 2.44
CA VAL A 110 -4.78 13.47 1.98
C VAL A 110 -4.51 13.30 0.49
N THR A 111 -4.75 14.34 -0.32
CA THR A 111 -4.50 14.29 -1.77
C THR A 111 -3.03 14.08 -2.12
N ASP A 112 -2.13 14.69 -1.35
CA ASP A 112 -0.70 14.68 -1.64
C ASP A 112 -0.12 13.31 -1.29
N VAL A 113 -0.61 12.74 -0.18
CA VAL A 113 -0.33 11.35 0.21
C VAL A 113 -0.85 10.36 -0.85
N GLN A 114 -2.07 10.56 -1.34
CA GLN A 114 -2.65 9.73 -2.40
C GLN A 114 -1.88 9.87 -3.72
N GLU A 115 -1.44 11.08 -4.07
CA GLU A 115 -0.61 11.34 -5.24
C GLU A 115 0.68 10.55 -5.17
N GLN A 116 1.43 10.69 -4.07
CA GLN A 116 2.68 9.98 -3.84
C GLN A 116 2.46 8.47 -3.88
N HIS A 117 1.41 7.98 -3.22
CA HIS A 117 1.09 6.56 -3.21
C HIS A 117 0.83 6.00 -4.62
N LEU A 118 0.04 6.72 -5.41
CA LEU A 118 -0.29 6.32 -6.77
C LEU A 118 0.91 6.44 -7.71
N LEU A 119 1.78 7.43 -7.53
CA LEU A 119 3.06 7.55 -8.24
C LEU A 119 3.96 6.35 -7.95
N THR A 120 4.16 6.01 -6.68
CA THR A 120 4.96 4.84 -6.29
C THR A 120 4.38 3.56 -6.88
N CYS A 121 3.04 3.40 -6.85
CA CYS A 121 2.40 2.25 -7.47
C CYS A 121 2.54 2.24 -8.99
N ALA A 122 2.53 3.40 -9.65
CA ALA A 122 2.71 3.51 -11.11
C ALA A 122 4.15 3.25 -11.56
N LEU A 123 5.13 3.56 -10.71
CA LEU A 123 6.56 3.32 -10.97
C LEU A 123 6.98 1.89 -10.67
N ALA A 124 6.34 1.23 -9.69
CA ALA A 124 6.48 -0.21 -9.51
C ALA A 124 5.85 -0.90 -10.72
N GLU A 125 6.66 -1.48 -11.60
CA GLU A 125 6.35 -2.02 -12.95
C GLU A 125 5.33 -3.18 -13.01
N ASN A 126 4.34 -3.21 -12.12
CA ASN A 126 3.33 -4.24 -12.05
C ASN A 126 2.15 -3.91 -12.98
N GLU A 127 1.68 -4.91 -13.74
CA GLU A 127 0.50 -4.88 -14.61
C GLU A 127 -0.80 -4.38 -13.92
N ASN A 128 -0.81 -4.30 -12.59
CA ASN A 128 -1.93 -3.83 -11.75
C ASN A 128 -2.22 -2.32 -11.80
N THR A 129 -1.53 -1.54 -12.63
CA THR A 129 -1.74 -0.08 -12.73
C THR A 129 -2.65 0.33 -13.88
N GLN A 130 -3.29 -0.63 -14.55
CA GLN A 130 -4.21 -0.39 -15.65
C GLN A 130 -5.44 -1.28 -15.59
N GLY A 131 -6.55 -0.80 -16.12
CA GLY A 131 -7.76 -1.60 -16.21
C GLY A 131 -8.89 -0.88 -16.93
N THR A 132 -10.00 -1.57 -17.10
CA THR A 132 -11.23 -0.94 -17.63
C THR A 132 -11.72 0.17 -16.68
N ALA A 133 -12.55 1.09 -17.19
CA ALA A 133 -13.12 2.16 -16.36
C ALA A 133 -13.81 1.65 -15.08
N SER A 134 -14.44 0.47 -15.13
CA SER A 134 -15.05 -0.13 -13.94
C SER A 134 -14.02 -0.68 -12.95
N ALA A 135 -12.95 -1.30 -13.44
CA ALA A 135 -11.88 -1.82 -12.59
C ALA A 135 -11.13 -0.67 -11.90
N VAL A 136 -10.76 0.36 -12.67
CA VAL A 136 -10.08 1.54 -12.16
C VAL A 136 -10.94 2.31 -11.14
N SER A 137 -12.24 2.47 -11.41
CA SER A 137 -13.17 3.10 -10.46
C SER A 137 -13.25 2.34 -9.14
N LYS A 138 -13.30 1.00 -9.16
CA LYS A 138 -13.28 0.17 -7.94
C LYS A 138 -11.95 0.27 -7.20
N LEU A 139 -10.84 0.22 -7.92
CA LEU A 139 -9.50 0.33 -7.34
C LEU A 139 -9.30 1.69 -6.64
N LEU A 140 -9.67 2.79 -7.30
CA LEU A 140 -9.58 4.13 -6.73
C LEU A 140 -10.50 4.27 -5.51
N LEU A 141 -11.71 3.73 -5.57
CA LEU A 141 -12.64 3.74 -4.44
C LEU A 141 -12.08 2.99 -3.21
N ALA A 142 -11.38 1.88 -3.40
CA ALA A 142 -10.71 1.15 -2.33
C ALA A 142 -9.61 1.98 -1.64
N ASN A 143 -9.02 2.94 -2.36
CA ASN A 143 -8.04 3.89 -1.83
C ASN A 143 -8.67 5.23 -1.37
N GLY A 144 -10.01 5.27 -1.23
CA GLY A 144 -10.74 6.45 -0.78
C GLY A 144 -10.98 7.51 -1.87
N ILE A 145 -10.64 7.24 -3.13
CA ILE A 145 -10.77 8.18 -4.24
C ILE A 145 -12.07 7.90 -4.99
N LYS A 146 -13.06 8.79 -4.82
CA LYS A 146 -14.41 8.61 -5.38
C LYS A 146 -14.45 9.08 -6.83
N VAL A 147 -14.53 8.15 -7.78
CA VAL A 147 -14.80 8.43 -9.21
C VAL A 147 -15.74 7.39 -9.80
N ARG A 148 -16.78 7.82 -10.52
CA ARG A 148 -17.74 6.92 -11.18
C ARG A 148 -17.19 6.46 -12.53
N ARG A 149 -17.44 5.20 -12.90
CA ARG A 149 -17.10 4.66 -14.24
C ARG A 149 -17.64 5.52 -15.40
N GLN A 150 -18.82 6.12 -15.23
CA GLN A 150 -19.45 6.98 -16.24
C GLN A 150 -18.66 8.27 -16.45
N THR A 151 -18.11 8.85 -15.38
CA THR A 151 -17.25 10.04 -15.44
C THR A 151 -15.99 9.75 -16.26
N ILE A 152 -15.36 8.59 -16.03
CA ILE A 152 -14.19 8.14 -16.80
C ILE A 152 -14.56 7.99 -18.29
N ALA A 153 -15.70 7.36 -18.60
CA ALA A 153 -16.18 7.22 -19.97
C ALA A 153 -16.48 8.58 -20.64
N GLN A 154 -17.05 9.54 -19.90
CA GLN A 154 -17.27 10.90 -20.39
C GLN A 154 -15.96 11.62 -20.69
N TRP A 155 -14.93 11.49 -19.85
CA TRP A 155 -13.61 12.06 -20.13
C TRP A 155 -12.99 11.49 -21.40
N LYS A 156 -13.17 10.19 -21.66
CA LYS A 156 -12.76 9.59 -22.94
C LYS A 156 -13.54 10.17 -24.13
N ASN A 157 -14.85 10.29 -24.02
CA ASN A 157 -15.67 10.88 -25.10
C ASN A 157 -15.35 12.35 -25.37
N ARG A 158 -14.90 13.09 -24.35
CA ARG A 158 -14.45 14.49 -24.46
C ARG A 158 -12.99 14.63 -24.89
N GLY A 159 -12.27 13.53 -25.11
CA GLY A 159 -10.84 13.56 -25.46
C GLY A 159 -9.88 13.97 -24.34
N ILE A 160 -10.37 14.10 -23.09
CA ILE A 160 -9.57 14.48 -21.92
C ILE A 160 -8.71 13.30 -21.44
N LEU A 161 -9.26 12.08 -21.54
CA LEU A 161 -8.62 10.84 -21.11
C LEU A 161 -8.45 9.88 -22.29
N VAL A 162 -7.21 9.53 -22.59
CA VAL A 162 -6.87 8.63 -23.70
C VAL A 162 -6.68 7.19 -23.16
N PRO A 163 -7.37 6.18 -23.74
CA PRO A 163 -7.12 4.78 -23.41
C PRO A 163 -5.69 4.37 -23.77
N CYS A 164 -5.05 3.56 -22.92
CA CYS A 164 -3.72 3.00 -23.21
C CYS A 164 -3.78 1.62 -23.88
N GLY A 165 -4.97 1.06 -24.03
CA GLY A 165 -5.19 -0.24 -24.66
C GLY A 165 -6.66 -0.62 -24.69
N TRP A 166 -6.91 -1.86 -25.08
CA TRP A 166 -8.25 -2.44 -25.15
C TRP A 166 -8.23 -3.84 -24.57
N ASP A 167 -9.26 -4.18 -23.79
CA ASP A 167 -9.48 -5.50 -23.23
C ASP A 167 -10.92 -5.91 -23.54
N SER A 168 -11.09 -7.00 -24.29
CA SER A 168 -12.41 -7.56 -24.62
C SER A 168 -13.38 -6.51 -25.21
N GLY A 169 -12.87 -5.64 -26.09
CA GLY A 169 -13.63 -4.55 -26.72
C GLY A 169 -13.88 -3.33 -25.82
N LYS A 170 -13.38 -3.32 -24.58
CA LYS A 170 -13.52 -2.19 -23.64
C LYS A 170 -12.20 -1.40 -23.56
N PRO A 171 -12.26 -0.06 -23.46
CA PRO A 171 -11.05 0.74 -23.30
C PRO A 171 -10.41 0.52 -21.93
N VAL A 172 -9.08 0.41 -21.93
CA VAL A 172 -8.22 0.25 -20.76
C VAL A 172 -7.52 1.57 -20.46
N TYR A 173 -7.45 1.93 -19.19
CA TYR A 173 -6.89 3.20 -18.71
C TYR A 173 -5.85 2.94 -17.63
N ARG A 174 -4.78 3.74 -17.64
CA ARG A 174 -3.84 3.80 -16.51
C ARG A 174 -4.50 4.51 -15.34
N VAL A 175 -4.38 3.93 -14.15
CA VAL A 175 -4.93 4.48 -12.89
C VAL A 175 -4.43 5.90 -12.65
N TRP A 176 -3.14 6.14 -12.89
CA TRP A 176 -2.52 7.47 -12.78
C TRP A 176 -3.12 8.53 -13.72
N ALA A 177 -3.48 8.15 -14.95
CA ALA A 177 -4.10 9.07 -15.90
C ALA A 177 -5.51 9.48 -15.45
N VAL A 178 -6.26 8.54 -14.89
CA VAL A 178 -7.58 8.80 -14.31
C VAL A 178 -7.46 9.70 -13.08
N TRP A 179 -6.49 9.43 -12.19
CA TRP A 179 -6.26 10.27 -11.01
C TRP A 179 -5.92 11.72 -11.37
N LYS A 180 -5.02 11.93 -12.34
CA LYS A 180 -4.72 13.27 -12.86
C LYS A 180 -5.96 14.00 -13.36
N CYS A 181 -6.90 13.29 -13.99
CA CYS A 181 -8.17 13.89 -14.43
C CYS A 181 -9.06 14.26 -13.24
N ILE A 182 -9.04 13.51 -12.14
CA ILE A 182 -9.78 13.85 -10.92
C ILE A 182 -9.25 15.17 -10.35
N VAL A 183 -7.94 15.24 -10.09
CA VAL A 183 -7.32 16.43 -9.47
C VAL A 183 -7.45 17.70 -10.33
N ARG A 184 -7.44 17.56 -11.66
CA ARG A 184 -7.63 18.70 -12.56
C ARG A 184 -9.07 19.22 -12.66
N ASN A 185 -10.06 18.41 -12.27
CA ASN A 185 -11.48 18.74 -12.38
C ASN A 185 -12.18 18.80 -11.01
N SER A 186 -11.44 18.74 -9.91
CA SER A 186 -11.91 18.82 -8.53
C SER A 186 -11.82 20.22 -7.95
#